data_AF-A0A3N9MWZ1-F1
#
_entry.id   AF-A0A3N9MWZ1-F1
#
_cell.length_a   1.000
_cell.length_b   1.000
_cell.length_c   1.000
_cell.angle_alpha   90.00
_cell.angle_beta   90.00
_cell.angle_gamma   90.00
#
_symmetry.space_group_name_H-M   'P 1'
#
loop_
_entity.id
_entity.type
_entity.pdbx_description
1 polymer ?
#
loop_
_entity_poly.entity_id
_entity_poly.type
_entity_poly.pdbx_seq_one_letter_code
_entity_poly.pdbx_strand_id
1 'polypeptide(L)'
;MNPMISDFVHDALLRGVSREDIAQALRKGGWTWKEINEALDSYVDSGLPLPVPRKRVSSQPKETFLYLMLFAALYTAAFSLGSVLFDVINLAMPQPGETAQPMIVSLRYGIASVIVSFPLFLFMCRVIGREAVRSPGQRISPSRRWLTYLTLFIASISIVADLITLLVRFLEGDITSRFMLKVIVVAVLAGGTFVYYLGELRKEETTPSAEFGVTRSARRGLAGLTAAVLVILGLGFWFAGSPINARLLAQDAQRVRDLSNIARRVEQYYANKGSLPESLAACEISPNTHIEQKADRVTRQPYRYRIVDSTHFIVGATFSLPSGSGKAITRSVGPIKAISPEEQGFWAHGAGAKEFII
;
A
#
# COMPACT_ATOMS: atom_id res chain seq x y z
N MET A 1 -15.77 15.49 -33.17
CA MET A 1 -15.81 15.71 -34.64
C MET A 1 -16.79 16.80 -34.94
N ASN A 2 -16.42 17.76 -35.80
CA ASN A 2 -17.33 18.82 -36.20
C ASN A 2 -18.44 18.22 -37.11
N PRO A 3 -19.74 18.42 -36.83
CA PRO A 3 -20.80 17.89 -37.68
C PRO A 3 -20.70 18.40 -39.13
N MET A 4 -20.21 19.64 -39.31
CA MET A 4 -20.11 20.28 -40.62
C MET A 4 -19.16 19.54 -41.58
N ILE A 5 -18.04 19.01 -41.09
CA ILE A 5 -17.10 18.23 -41.93
C ILE A 5 -17.62 16.81 -42.18
N SER A 6 -18.34 16.20 -41.23
CA SER A 6 -18.88 14.85 -41.45
C SER A 6 -20.00 14.84 -42.47
N ASP A 7 -20.88 15.84 -42.41
CA ASP A 7 -22.03 15.94 -43.32
C ASP A 7 -21.54 16.26 -44.74
N PHE A 8 -20.55 17.16 -44.88
CA PHE A 8 -19.90 17.43 -46.16
C PHE A 8 -19.24 16.18 -46.75
N VAL A 9 -18.49 15.42 -45.95
CA VAL A 9 -17.84 14.17 -46.42
C VAL A 9 -18.88 13.13 -46.80
N HIS A 10 -19.97 13.01 -46.04
CA HIS A 10 -21.08 12.12 -46.36
C HIS A 10 -21.69 12.44 -47.73
N ASP A 11 -22.05 13.71 -47.96
CA ASP A 11 -22.68 14.17 -49.19
C ASP A 11 -21.74 14.08 -50.39
N ALA A 12 -20.45 14.37 -50.21
CA ALA A 12 -19.45 14.28 -51.26
C ALA A 12 -19.20 12.82 -51.68
N LEU A 13 -19.13 11.90 -50.73
CA LEU A 13 -19.02 10.46 -51.01
C LEU A 13 -20.29 9.91 -51.67
N LEU A 14 -21.49 10.36 -51.26
CA LEU A 14 -22.75 10.01 -51.93
C LEU A 14 -22.78 10.46 -53.40
N ARG A 15 -22.14 11.58 -53.72
CA ARG A 15 -22.03 12.11 -55.09
C ARG A 15 -20.91 11.46 -55.92
N GLY A 16 -20.19 10.48 -55.37
CA GLY A 16 -19.12 9.77 -56.05
C GLY A 16 -17.83 10.58 -56.21
N VAL A 17 -17.64 11.64 -55.43
CA VAL A 17 -16.39 12.42 -55.44
C VAL A 17 -15.27 11.60 -54.81
N SER A 18 -14.06 11.64 -55.41
CA SER A 18 -12.92 10.88 -54.90
C SER A 18 -12.50 11.37 -53.50
N ARG A 19 -12.00 10.45 -52.67
CA ARG A 19 -11.49 10.80 -51.32
C ARG A 19 -10.35 11.83 -51.38
N GLU A 20 -9.56 11.82 -52.45
CA GLU A 20 -8.45 12.74 -52.69
C GLU A 20 -8.94 14.16 -52.97
N ASP A 21 -9.97 14.31 -53.81
CA ASP A 21 -10.57 15.60 -54.12
C ASP A 21 -11.26 16.22 -52.90
N ILE A 22 -11.96 15.39 -52.11
CA ILE A 22 -12.58 15.80 -50.84
C ILE A 22 -11.50 16.32 -49.89
N ALA A 23 -10.37 15.62 -49.77
CA ALA A 23 -9.26 16.02 -48.92
C ALA A 23 -8.63 17.35 -49.36
N GLN A 24 -8.41 17.54 -50.66
CA GLN A 24 -7.87 18.80 -51.19
C GLN A 24 -8.83 19.98 -50.99
N ALA A 25 -10.13 19.78 -51.23
CA ALA A 25 -11.16 20.81 -51.03
C ALA A 25 -11.24 21.26 -49.56
N LEU A 26 -11.27 20.30 -48.63
CA LEU A 26 -11.26 20.59 -47.20
C LEU A 26 -9.96 21.26 -46.76
N ARG A 27 -8.82 20.87 -47.35
CA ARG A 27 -7.53 21.50 -47.06
C ARG A 27 -7.50 22.97 -47.48
N LYS A 28 -8.05 23.28 -48.66
CA LYS A 28 -8.23 24.67 -49.13
C LYS A 28 -9.17 25.47 -48.23
N GLY A 29 -10.14 24.81 -47.61
CA GLY A 29 -11.05 25.37 -46.61
C GLY A 29 -10.42 25.60 -45.22
N GLY A 30 -9.13 25.28 -45.02
CA GLY A 30 -8.41 25.53 -43.77
C GLY A 30 -8.45 24.39 -42.74
N TRP A 31 -9.11 23.27 -43.06
CA TRP A 31 -9.17 22.11 -42.15
C TRP A 31 -7.81 21.43 -42.02
N THR A 32 -7.52 20.88 -40.83
CA THR A 32 -6.26 20.17 -40.57
C THR A 32 -6.28 18.77 -41.19
N TRP A 33 -5.12 18.24 -41.60
CA TRP A 33 -5.01 16.86 -42.13
C TRP A 33 -5.54 15.80 -41.15
N LYS A 34 -5.42 16.07 -39.85
CA LYS A 34 -5.97 15.20 -38.81
C LYS A 34 -7.50 15.12 -38.89
N GLU A 35 -8.18 16.25 -39.00
CA GLU A 35 -9.65 16.32 -39.10
C GLU A 35 -10.17 15.74 -40.41
N ILE A 36 -9.46 16.00 -41.52
CA ILE A 36 -9.79 15.48 -42.85
C ILE A 36 -9.71 13.95 -42.87
N ASN A 37 -8.58 13.40 -42.39
CA ASN A 37 -8.38 11.96 -42.34
C ASN A 37 -9.39 11.29 -41.39
N GLU A 38 -9.66 11.89 -40.22
CA GLU A 38 -10.65 11.37 -39.26
C GLU A 38 -12.07 11.33 -39.85
N ALA A 39 -12.46 12.35 -40.63
CA ALA A 39 -13.76 12.40 -41.29
C ALA A 39 -13.87 11.37 -42.44
N LEU A 40 -12.83 11.23 -43.27
CA LEU A 40 -12.78 10.25 -44.37
C LEU A 40 -12.71 8.80 -43.87
N ASP A 41 -11.97 8.53 -42.78
CA ASP A 41 -11.89 7.20 -42.16
C ASP A 41 -13.20 6.80 -41.49
N SER A 42 -14.10 7.75 -41.23
CA SER A 42 -15.40 7.45 -40.64
C SER A 42 -16.33 6.66 -41.58
N TYR A 43 -15.95 6.48 -42.85
CA TYR A 43 -16.65 5.66 -43.84
C TYR A 43 -15.76 4.53 -44.38
N VAL A 44 -16.32 3.32 -44.49
CA VAL A 44 -15.63 2.16 -45.09
C VAL A 44 -15.55 2.35 -46.60
N ASP A 45 -14.41 2.00 -47.19
CA ASP A 45 -14.32 1.82 -48.64
C ASP A 45 -14.89 0.44 -48.98
N SER A 46 -16.21 0.41 -49.20
CA SER A 46 -16.92 -0.74 -49.71
C SER A 46 -17.31 -0.41 -51.13
N GLY A 47 -17.15 -1.33 -52.09
CA GLY A 47 -17.62 -1.17 -53.48
C GLY A 47 -19.14 -1.00 -53.65
N LEU A 48 -19.85 -0.67 -52.57
CA LEU A 48 -21.21 -0.21 -52.55
C LEU A 48 -21.25 1.28 -52.97
N PRO A 49 -22.26 1.71 -53.73
CA PRO A 49 -22.44 3.11 -54.15
C PRO A 49 -22.90 4.04 -53.01
N LEU A 50 -22.81 3.59 -51.75
CA LEU A 50 -23.29 4.29 -50.56
C LEU A 50 -22.16 4.32 -49.52
N PRO A 51 -21.89 5.49 -48.91
CA PRO A 51 -20.88 5.59 -47.87
C PRO A 51 -21.35 4.85 -46.61
N VAL A 52 -20.75 3.68 -46.33
CA VAL A 52 -21.06 2.88 -45.16
C VAL A 52 -20.33 3.46 -43.94
N PRO A 53 -21.05 3.98 -42.92
CA PRO A 53 -20.40 4.52 -41.74
C PRO A 53 -19.68 3.41 -40.96
N ARG A 54 -18.41 3.62 -40.62
CA ARG A 54 -17.71 2.79 -39.65
C ARG A 54 -18.40 2.94 -38.30
N LYS A 55 -18.56 1.82 -37.59
CA LYS A 55 -19.01 1.83 -36.19
C LYS A 55 -18.06 2.70 -35.37
N ARG A 56 -18.52 3.89 -34.98
CA ARG A 56 -17.77 4.74 -34.04
C ARG A 56 -17.90 4.13 -32.66
N VAL A 57 -16.76 3.82 -32.07
CA VAL A 57 -16.69 3.47 -30.64
C VAL A 57 -16.64 4.80 -29.90
N SER A 58 -17.81 5.34 -29.54
CA SER A 58 -17.84 6.34 -28.48
C SER A 58 -17.26 5.70 -27.23
N SER A 59 -16.33 6.39 -26.57
CA SER A 59 -15.82 6.01 -25.25
C SER A 59 -17.01 5.87 -24.31
N GLN A 60 -17.41 4.63 -24.03
CA GLN A 60 -18.56 4.38 -23.17
C GLN A 60 -18.18 4.82 -21.74
N PRO A 61 -19.07 5.49 -20.98
CA PRO A 61 -18.80 5.83 -19.58
C PRO A 61 -18.31 4.64 -18.74
N LYS A 62 -18.79 3.44 -19.08
CA LYS A 62 -18.32 2.15 -18.54
C LYS A 62 -16.83 1.91 -18.76
N GLU A 63 -16.31 2.17 -19.96
CA GLU A 63 -14.90 1.97 -20.29
C GLU A 63 -14.02 2.90 -19.44
N THR A 64 -14.38 4.18 -19.38
CA THR A 64 -13.70 5.16 -18.52
C THR A 64 -13.70 4.71 -17.06
N PHE A 65 -14.84 4.25 -16.54
CA PHE A 65 -14.94 3.73 -15.17
C PHE A 65 -14.03 2.53 -14.92
N LEU A 66 -14.01 1.54 -15.82
CA LEU A 66 -13.16 0.35 -15.68
C LEU A 66 -11.68 0.71 -15.67
N TYR A 67 -11.26 1.64 -16.53
CA TYR A 67 -9.88 2.12 -16.56
C TYR A 67 -9.55 2.96 -15.30
N LEU A 68 -10.46 3.81 -14.82
CA LEU A 68 -10.28 4.54 -13.57
C LEU A 68 -10.09 3.57 -12.38
N MET A 69 -10.91 2.52 -12.32
CA MET A 69 -10.83 1.50 -11.27
C MET A 69 -9.53 0.68 -11.37
N LEU A 70 -9.12 0.29 -12.59
CA LEU A 70 -7.86 -0.41 -12.82
C LEU A 70 -6.67 0.40 -12.28
N PHE A 71 -6.62 1.69 -12.59
CA PHE A 71 -5.48 2.54 -12.23
C PHE A 71 -5.53 2.97 -10.76
N ALA A 72 -6.71 3.21 -10.21
CA ALA A 72 -6.86 3.41 -8.76
C ALA A 72 -6.32 2.19 -7.99
N ALA A 73 -6.67 0.97 -8.44
CA ALA A 73 -6.13 -0.26 -7.86
C ALA A 73 -4.61 -0.39 -8.07
N LEU A 74 -4.11 -0.12 -9.27
CA LEU A 74 -2.67 -0.16 -9.58
C LEU A 74 -1.86 0.80 -8.72
N TYR A 75 -2.27 2.06 -8.62
CA TYR A 75 -1.55 3.07 -7.87
C TYR A 75 -1.64 2.83 -6.38
N THR A 76 -2.81 2.44 -5.87
CA THR A 76 -2.94 2.04 -4.46
C THR A 76 -2.00 0.89 -4.15
N ALA A 77 -1.92 -0.12 -5.02
CA ALA A 77 -1.00 -1.24 -4.86
C ALA A 77 0.47 -0.79 -4.91
N ALA A 78 0.86 0.03 -5.89
CA ALA A 78 2.22 0.51 -6.07
C ALA A 78 2.70 1.36 -4.88
N PHE A 79 1.89 2.34 -4.46
CA PHE A 79 2.22 3.18 -3.30
C PHE A 79 2.28 2.38 -2.01
N SER A 80 1.34 1.47 -1.80
CA SER A 80 1.33 0.61 -0.60
C SER A 80 2.52 -0.33 -0.58
N LEU A 81 2.92 -0.89 -1.73
CA LEU A 81 4.09 -1.75 -1.85
C LEU A 81 5.39 -0.97 -1.57
N GLY A 82 5.51 0.25 -2.09
CA GLY A 82 6.62 1.15 -1.78
C GLY A 82 6.69 1.47 -0.29
N SER A 83 5.55 1.79 0.34
CA SER A 83 5.44 2.02 1.79
C SER A 83 5.89 0.80 2.60
N VAL A 84 5.41 -0.40 2.26
CA VAL A 84 5.81 -1.67 2.90
C VAL A 84 7.32 -1.87 2.82
N LEU A 85 7.92 -1.66 1.63
CA LEU A 85 9.37 -1.79 1.46
C LEU A 85 10.13 -0.77 2.31
N PHE A 86 9.65 0.48 2.37
CA PHE A 86 10.29 1.52 3.19
C PHE A 86 10.23 1.19 4.67
N ASP A 87 9.08 0.71 5.17
CA ASP A 87 8.92 0.29 6.55
C ASP A 87 9.79 -0.92 6.87
N VAL A 88 9.87 -1.91 5.98
CA VAL A 88 10.80 -3.04 6.13
C VAL A 88 12.25 -2.56 6.21
N ILE A 89 12.67 -1.60 5.39
CA ILE A 89 14.02 -1.02 5.43
C ILE A 89 14.28 -0.31 6.77
N ASN A 90 13.31 0.45 7.27
CA ASN A 90 13.43 1.16 8.56
C ASN A 90 13.47 0.19 9.75
N LEU A 91 12.76 -0.94 9.66
CA LEU A 91 12.78 -1.96 10.71
C LEU A 91 14.06 -2.80 10.65
N ALA A 92 14.58 -3.09 9.45
CA ALA A 92 15.83 -3.84 9.27
C ALA A 92 17.06 -3.04 9.72
N MET A 93 17.00 -1.72 9.61
CA MET A 93 18.03 -0.81 10.08
C MET A 93 17.33 0.25 10.93
N PRO A 94 17.30 0.16 12.29
CA PRO A 94 16.67 1.16 13.18
C PRO A 94 17.68 2.22 13.70
N GLN A 95 17.29 3.50 13.81
CA GLN A 95 18.23 4.62 14.14
C GLN A 95 18.17 4.90 15.65
N PRO A 96 19.22 5.50 16.24
CA PRO A 96 19.20 5.87 17.65
C PRO A 96 18.01 6.79 17.97
N GLY A 97 17.20 6.42 18.96
CA GLY A 97 16.02 7.19 19.37
C GLY A 97 14.73 6.90 18.61
N GLU A 98 14.75 6.09 17.54
CA GLU A 98 13.53 5.72 16.82
C GLU A 98 12.73 4.64 17.57
N THR A 99 11.40 4.79 17.55
CA THR A 99 10.49 3.75 18.04
C THR A 99 9.91 2.96 16.88
N ALA A 100 9.88 1.63 17.00
CA ALA A 100 9.40 0.75 15.93
C ALA A 100 7.86 0.73 15.78
N GLN A 101 7.11 1.20 16.79
CA GLN A 101 5.64 1.13 16.79
C GLN A 101 4.97 1.87 15.62
N PRO A 102 5.28 3.15 15.31
CA PRO A 102 4.67 3.84 14.17
C PRO A 102 4.95 3.11 12.84
N MET A 103 6.16 2.59 12.66
CA MET A 103 6.55 1.83 11.46
C MET A 103 5.77 0.51 11.35
N ILE A 104 5.56 -0.22 12.45
CA ILE A 104 4.76 -1.45 12.46
C ILE A 104 3.29 -1.17 12.11
N VAL A 105 2.73 -0.06 12.61
CA VAL A 105 1.35 0.34 12.27
C VAL A 105 1.23 0.69 10.78
N SER A 106 2.16 1.49 10.25
CA SER A 106 2.24 1.81 8.81
C SER A 106 2.39 0.55 7.96
N LEU A 107 3.30 -0.35 8.34
CA LEU A 107 3.57 -1.60 7.65
C LEU A 107 2.31 -2.48 7.55
N ARG A 108 1.53 -2.59 8.64
CA ARG A 108 0.25 -3.34 8.65
C ARG A 108 -0.77 -2.73 7.71
N TYR A 109 -0.87 -1.39 7.67
CA TYR A 109 -1.76 -0.68 6.76
C TYR A 109 -1.34 -0.89 5.29
N GLY A 110 -0.04 -0.83 5.00
CA GLY A 110 0.51 -1.11 3.68
C GLY A 110 0.22 -2.54 3.23
N ILE A 111 0.47 -3.54 4.08
CA ILE A 111 0.15 -4.95 3.82
C ILE A 111 -1.34 -5.13 3.50
N ALA A 112 -2.23 -4.59 4.34
CA ALA A 112 -3.67 -4.67 4.12
C ALA A 112 -4.09 -4.03 2.79
N SER A 113 -3.53 -2.87 2.47
CA SER A 113 -3.81 -2.15 1.24
C SER A 113 -3.34 -2.94 0.00
N VAL A 114 -2.16 -3.57 0.03
CA VAL A 114 -1.68 -4.43 -1.06
C VAL A 114 -2.56 -5.68 -1.23
N ILE A 115 -2.94 -6.34 -0.13
CA ILE A 115 -3.78 -7.54 -0.17
C ILE A 115 -5.14 -7.27 -0.84
N VAL A 116 -5.68 -6.06 -0.71
CA VAL A 116 -6.96 -5.68 -1.34
C VAL A 116 -6.76 -5.16 -2.76
N SER A 117 -5.84 -4.20 -2.95
CA SER A 117 -5.67 -3.49 -4.22
C SER A 117 -5.01 -4.34 -5.31
N PHE A 118 -4.07 -5.23 -4.98
CA PHE A 118 -3.37 -6.03 -5.98
C PHE A 118 -4.27 -7.09 -6.64
N PRO A 119 -5.07 -7.90 -5.92
CA PRO A 119 -6.04 -8.79 -6.55
C PRO A 119 -7.10 -8.03 -7.35
N LEU A 120 -7.52 -6.85 -6.88
CA LEU A 120 -8.44 -5.99 -7.60
C LEU A 120 -7.83 -5.53 -8.95
N PHE A 121 -6.56 -5.12 -8.95
CA PHE A 121 -5.82 -4.77 -10.16
C PHE A 121 -5.77 -5.96 -11.15
N LEU A 122 -5.39 -7.15 -10.69
CA LEU A 122 -5.36 -8.36 -11.54
C LEU A 122 -6.74 -8.71 -12.11
N PHE A 123 -7.79 -8.57 -11.29
CA PHE A 123 -9.17 -8.79 -11.71
C PHE A 123 -9.58 -7.78 -12.78
N MET A 124 -9.26 -6.50 -12.60
CA MET A 124 -9.52 -5.45 -13.61
C MET A 124 -8.75 -5.69 -14.91
N CYS A 125 -7.48 -6.11 -14.86
CA CYS A 125 -6.73 -6.53 -16.05
C CYS A 125 -7.45 -7.67 -16.79
N ARG A 126 -8.01 -8.63 -16.06
CA ARG A 126 -8.74 -9.76 -16.66
C ARG A 126 -10.08 -9.34 -17.25
N VAL A 127 -10.80 -8.41 -16.62
CA VAL A 127 -12.06 -7.85 -17.15
C VAL A 127 -11.79 -7.10 -18.44
N ILE A 128 -10.85 -6.15 -18.44
CA ILE A 128 -10.51 -5.33 -19.60
C ILE A 128 -9.94 -6.19 -20.74
N GLY A 129 -9.08 -7.16 -20.44
CA GLY A 129 -8.55 -8.09 -21.43
C GLY A 129 -9.63 -8.95 -22.10
N ARG A 130 -10.68 -9.35 -21.35
CA ARG A 130 -11.82 -10.08 -21.92
C ARG A 130 -12.67 -9.21 -22.83
N GLU A 131 -12.85 -7.93 -22.50
CA GLU A 131 -13.60 -6.97 -23.33
C GLU A 131 -12.84 -6.68 -24.64
N ALA A 132 -11.50 -6.53 -24.58
CA ALA A 132 -10.67 -6.28 -25.74
C ALA A 132 -10.67 -7.43 -26.79
N VAL A 133 -10.88 -8.68 -26.37
CA VAL A 133 -11.03 -9.83 -27.28
C VAL A 133 -12.41 -9.85 -27.93
N ARG A 134 -13.45 -9.44 -27.21
CA ARG A 134 -14.85 -9.44 -27.71
C ARG A 134 -15.16 -8.31 -28.69
N SER A 135 -14.36 -7.26 -28.73
CA SER A 135 -14.57 -6.13 -29.65
C SER A 135 -13.25 -5.56 -30.18
N PRO A 136 -12.68 -6.16 -31.25
CA PRO A 136 -11.40 -5.73 -31.84
C PRO A 136 -11.39 -4.27 -32.33
N GLY A 137 -12.55 -3.70 -32.67
CA GLY A 137 -12.69 -2.30 -33.10
C GLY A 137 -12.61 -1.26 -31.96
N GLN A 138 -12.58 -1.67 -30.69
CA GLN A 138 -12.46 -0.77 -29.53
C GLN A 138 -11.00 -0.54 -29.11
N ARG A 139 -10.03 -1.10 -29.85
CA ARG A 139 -8.61 -1.20 -29.43
C ARG A 139 -7.83 0.12 -29.37
N ILE A 140 -8.36 1.21 -29.91
CA ILE A 140 -7.70 2.53 -29.99
C ILE A 140 -8.51 3.58 -29.21
N SER A 141 -8.94 3.27 -27.99
CA SER A 141 -9.68 4.26 -27.21
C SER A 141 -8.75 5.39 -26.73
N PRO A 142 -9.18 6.67 -26.83
CA PRO A 142 -8.42 7.82 -26.33
C PRO A 142 -8.05 7.70 -24.85
N SER A 143 -8.90 7.01 -24.08
CA SER A 143 -8.74 6.75 -22.65
C SER A 143 -7.46 6.00 -22.32
N ARG A 144 -7.07 5.00 -23.13
CA ARG A 144 -5.84 4.22 -22.91
C ARG A 144 -4.58 5.06 -23.12
N ARG A 145 -4.59 5.94 -24.13
CA ARG A 145 -3.49 6.88 -24.40
C ARG A 145 -3.36 7.91 -23.27
N TRP A 146 -4.46 8.56 -22.89
CA TRP A 146 -4.44 9.54 -21.79
C TRP A 146 -3.95 8.92 -20.47
N LEU A 147 -4.38 7.70 -20.15
CA LEU A 147 -3.95 7.03 -18.93
C LEU A 147 -2.48 6.59 -18.96
N THR A 148 -1.94 6.22 -20.12
CA THR A 148 -0.51 5.90 -20.25
C THR A 148 0.35 7.15 -20.01
N TYR A 149 -0.06 8.30 -20.55
CA TYR A 149 0.59 9.57 -20.25
C TYR A 149 0.46 9.94 -18.77
N LEU A 150 -0.67 9.65 -18.12
CA LEU A 150 -0.84 9.86 -16.67
C LEU A 150 0.12 8.99 -15.84
N THR A 151 0.28 7.70 -16.17
CA THR A 151 1.28 6.83 -15.50
C THR A 151 2.70 7.36 -15.67
N LEU A 152 3.06 7.79 -16.89
CA LEU A 152 4.39 8.32 -17.16
C LEU A 152 4.62 9.64 -16.42
N PHE A 153 3.60 10.48 -16.29
CA PHE A 153 3.66 11.72 -15.55
C PHE A 153 3.89 11.47 -14.04
N ILE A 154 3.12 10.56 -13.45
CA ILE A 154 3.28 10.19 -12.02
C ILE A 154 4.64 9.55 -11.77
N ALA A 155 5.09 8.66 -12.66
CA ALA A 155 6.44 8.06 -12.56
C ALA A 155 7.54 9.14 -12.65
N SER A 156 7.40 10.09 -13.56
CA SER A 156 8.36 11.21 -13.71
C SER A 156 8.39 12.10 -12.47
N ILE A 157 7.23 12.46 -11.90
CA ILE A 157 7.15 13.22 -10.64
C ILE A 157 7.83 12.45 -9.50
N SER A 158 7.60 11.14 -9.43
CA SER A 158 8.18 10.30 -8.37
C SER A 158 9.72 10.31 -8.45
N ILE A 159 10.29 10.13 -9.65
CA ILE A 159 11.74 10.20 -9.87
C ILE A 159 12.31 11.55 -9.47
N VAL A 160 11.62 12.65 -9.82
CA VAL A 160 12.05 14.01 -9.42
C VAL A 160 12.01 14.18 -7.91
N ALA A 161 10.94 13.73 -7.25
CA ALA A 161 10.81 13.80 -5.79
C ALA A 161 11.91 12.99 -5.07
N ASP A 162 12.27 11.81 -5.59
CA ASP A 162 13.38 11.01 -5.06
C ASP A 162 14.72 11.72 -5.20
N LEU A 163 14.97 12.30 -6.38
CA LEU A 163 16.21 13.04 -6.63
C LEU A 163 16.34 14.26 -5.72
N ILE A 164 15.25 14.98 -5.49
CA ILE A 164 15.21 16.09 -4.53
C ILE A 164 15.53 15.58 -3.13
N THR A 165 14.88 14.50 -2.68
CA THR A 165 15.11 13.93 -1.34
C THR A 165 16.56 13.47 -1.19
N LEU A 166 17.16 12.91 -2.25
CA LEU A 166 18.57 12.53 -2.29
C LEU A 166 19.49 13.71 -2.09
N LEU A 167 19.25 14.80 -2.82
CA LEU A 167 20.05 15.99 -2.69
C LEU A 167 19.92 16.61 -1.29
N VAL A 168 18.70 16.69 -0.74
CA VAL A 168 18.49 17.23 0.62
C VAL A 168 19.25 16.40 1.66
N ARG A 169 19.13 15.06 1.64
CA ARG A 169 19.83 14.17 2.58
C ARG A 169 21.35 14.19 2.41
N PHE A 170 21.81 14.26 1.17
CA PHE A 170 23.23 14.41 0.87
C PHE A 170 23.78 15.74 1.42
N LEU A 171 23.04 16.84 1.27
CA LEU A 171 23.41 18.15 1.80
C LEU A 171 23.34 18.21 3.34
N GLU A 172 22.45 17.44 3.96
CA GLU A 172 22.40 17.25 5.42
C GLU A 172 23.59 16.42 5.95
N GLY A 173 24.42 15.83 5.06
CA GLY A 173 25.56 14.98 5.42
C GLY A 173 25.17 13.57 5.87
N ASP A 174 23.89 13.20 5.71
CA ASP A 174 23.32 11.97 6.25
C ASP A 174 23.13 10.93 5.11
N ILE A 175 24.24 10.46 4.54
CA ILE A 175 24.24 9.33 3.58
C ILE A 175 24.03 8.02 4.36
N THR A 176 22.82 7.86 4.90
CA THR A 176 22.45 6.62 5.59
C THR A 176 22.21 5.50 4.59
N SER A 177 22.66 4.29 4.91
CA SER A 177 22.44 3.09 4.09
C SER A 177 20.96 2.85 3.75
N ARG A 178 20.05 3.23 4.66
CA ARG A 178 18.59 3.20 4.44
C ARG A 178 18.16 4.08 3.29
N PHE A 179 18.71 5.29 3.24
CA PHE A 179 18.33 6.27 2.24
C PHE A 179 18.66 5.73 0.84
N MET A 180 19.88 5.20 0.66
CA MET A 180 20.30 4.57 -0.59
C MET A 180 19.38 3.41 -0.98
N LEU A 181 19.00 2.56 -0.02
CA LEU A 181 18.14 1.41 -0.28
C LEU A 181 16.71 1.84 -0.68
N LYS A 182 16.17 2.90 -0.06
CA LYS A 182 14.87 3.48 -0.43
C LYS A 182 14.88 4.08 -1.83
N VAL A 183 15.95 4.80 -2.19
CA VAL A 183 16.12 5.35 -3.55
C VAL A 183 16.15 4.23 -4.58
N ILE A 184 16.87 3.14 -4.31
CA ILE A 184 16.90 1.96 -5.20
C ILE A 184 15.49 1.38 -5.35
N VAL A 185 14.71 1.26 -4.27
CA VAL A 185 13.33 0.78 -4.32
C VAL A 185 12.49 1.64 -5.26
N VAL A 186 12.52 2.97 -5.13
CA VAL A 186 11.70 3.82 -6.01
C VAL A 186 12.23 3.82 -7.43
N ALA A 187 13.54 3.82 -7.65
CA ALA A 187 14.14 3.70 -8.97
C ALA A 187 13.70 2.41 -9.68
N VAL A 188 13.61 1.28 -8.97
CA VAL A 188 13.12 0.02 -9.52
C VAL A 188 11.62 0.06 -9.81
N LEU A 189 10.81 0.62 -8.91
CA LEU A 189 9.35 0.70 -9.09
C LEU A 189 8.97 1.68 -10.21
N ALA A 190 9.47 2.91 -10.14
CA ALA A 190 9.19 3.96 -11.12
C ALA A 190 9.91 3.69 -12.45
N GLY A 191 11.19 3.30 -12.41
CA GLY A 191 11.95 2.96 -13.62
C GLY A 191 11.43 1.72 -14.32
N GLY A 192 11.08 0.66 -13.57
CA GLY A 192 10.50 -0.56 -14.14
C GLY A 192 9.14 -0.31 -14.82
N THR A 193 8.26 0.48 -14.18
CA THR A 193 6.98 0.88 -14.78
C THR A 193 7.19 1.77 -16.00
N PHE A 194 8.09 2.76 -15.93
CA PHE A 194 8.43 3.64 -17.04
C PHE A 194 8.95 2.87 -18.25
N VAL A 195 9.93 1.98 -18.07
CA VAL A 195 10.50 1.17 -19.16
C VAL A 195 9.46 0.25 -19.78
N TYR A 196 8.61 -0.38 -18.94
CA TYR A 196 7.52 -1.23 -19.44
C TYR A 196 6.54 -0.45 -20.32
N TYR A 197 6.08 0.71 -19.86
CA TYR A 197 5.11 1.53 -20.61
C TYR A 197 5.71 2.19 -21.85
N LEU A 198 6.98 2.63 -21.80
CA LEU A 198 7.69 3.15 -22.97
C LEU A 198 7.86 2.07 -24.05
N GLY A 199 8.09 0.83 -23.64
CA GLY A 199 8.16 -0.32 -24.54
C GLY A 199 6.82 -0.64 -25.21
N GLU A 200 5.71 -0.50 -24.50
CA GLU A 200 4.36 -0.63 -25.07
C GLU A 200 4.06 0.51 -26.07
N LEU A 201 4.41 1.76 -25.75
CA LEU A 201 4.25 2.90 -26.66
C LEU A 201 5.02 2.71 -27.97
N ARG A 202 6.28 2.25 -27.92
CA ARG A 202 7.08 1.98 -29.13
C ARG A 202 6.54 0.84 -29.99
N LYS A 203 5.88 -0.15 -29.38
CA LYS A 203 5.24 -1.26 -30.11
C LYS A 203 3.99 -0.82 -30.85
N GLU A 204 3.21 0.10 -30.27
CA GLU A 204 2.04 0.68 -30.94
C GLU A 204 2.41 1.51 -32.19
N GLU A 205 3.62 2.09 -32.24
CA GLU A 205 4.12 2.84 -33.41
C GLU A 205 4.64 1.93 -34.54
N THR A 206 5.15 0.74 -34.23
CA THR A 206 5.87 -0.10 -35.19
C THR A 206 5.02 -1.18 -35.85
N THR A 207 3.83 -1.50 -35.31
CA THR A 207 2.93 -2.48 -35.93
C THR A 207 1.45 -2.14 -35.66
N PRO A 208 0.71 -1.53 -36.60
CA PRO A 208 -0.71 -1.21 -36.43
C PRO A 208 -1.65 -2.43 -36.32
N SER A 209 -1.13 -3.65 -36.54
CA SER A 209 -1.97 -4.84 -36.77
C SER A 209 -1.40 -6.15 -36.18
N ALA A 210 -0.42 -6.10 -35.26
CA ALA A 210 0.05 -7.32 -34.62
C ALA A 210 -0.92 -7.78 -33.51
N GLU A 211 -1.49 -8.95 -33.72
CA GLU A 211 -2.37 -9.68 -32.81
C GLU A 211 -1.85 -9.67 -31.36
N PHE A 212 -2.56 -9.00 -30.46
CA PHE A 212 -2.37 -9.18 -29.02
C PHE A 212 -2.99 -10.51 -28.58
N GLY A 213 -2.48 -11.62 -29.13
CA GLY A 213 -2.54 -12.89 -28.44
C GLY A 213 -1.79 -12.72 -27.13
N VAL A 214 -2.35 -13.20 -26.01
CA VAL A 214 -1.65 -13.27 -24.73
C VAL A 214 -0.39 -14.12 -24.94
N THR A 215 0.70 -13.47 -25.30
CA THR A 215 1.97 -14.12 -25.59
C THR A 215 2.46 -14.74 -24.29
N ARG A 216 3.13 -15.90 -24.37
CA ARG A 216 3.67 -16.60 -23.19
C ARG A 216 4.52 -15.68 -22.31
N SER A 217 5.12 -14.63 -22.87
CA SER A 217 5.87 -13.58 -22.16
C SER A 217 5.01 -12.75 -21.20
N ALA A 218 3.79 -12.34 -21.59
CA ALA A 218 2.89 -11.56 -20.74
C ALA A 218 2.43 -12.34 -19.51
N ARG A 219 2.13 -13.64 -19.70
CA ARG A 219 1.73 -14.53 -18.60
C ARG A 219 2.88 -14.80 -17.62
N ARG A 220 4.11 -14.94 -18.13
CA ARG A 220 5.33 -15.05 -17.31
C ARG A 220 5.62 -13.76 -16.54
N GLY A 221 5.45 -12.59 -17.17
CA GLY A 221 5.59 -11.29 -16.51
C GLY A 221 4.61 -11.11 -15.34
N LEU A 222 3.33 -11.46 -15.56
CA LEU A 222 2.31 -11.40 -14.51
C LEU A 222 2.60 -12.37 -13.35
N ALA A 223 3.06 -13.57 -13.66
CA ALA A 223 3.45 -14.55 -12.64
C ALA A 223 4.66 -14.07 -11.82
N GLY A 224 5.67 -13.49 -12.48
CA GLY A 224 6.84 -12.90 -11.83
C GLY A 224 6.45 -11.73 -10.91
N LEU A 225 5.59 -10.82 -11.37
CA LEU A 225 5.06 -9.73 -10.55
C LEU A 225 4.30 -10.25 -9.32
N THR A 226 3.42 -11.23 -9.53
CA THR A 226 2.66 -11.85 -8.43
C THR A 226 3.58 -12.50 -7.40
N ALA A 227 4.60 -13.24 -7.85
CA ALA A 227 5.58 -13.84 -6.96
C ALA A 227 6.37 -12.77 -6.17
N ALA A 228 6.80 -11.69 -6.82
CA ALA A 228 7.49 -10.59 -6.15
C ALA A 228 6.62 -9.94 -5.07
N VAL A 229 5.34 -9.66 -5.34
CA VAL A 229 4.41 -9.12 -4.34
C VAL A 229 4.26 -10.08 -3.17
N LEU A 230 4.12 -11.38 -3.40
CA LEU A 230 4.02 -12.38 -2.33
C LEU A 230 5.29 -12.44 -1.46
N VAL A 231 6.47 -12.31 -2.06
CA VAL A 231 7.74 -12.24 -1.31
C VAL A 231 7.78 -10.99 -0.44
N ILE A 232 7.40 -9.82 -0.97
CA ILE A 232 7.36 -8.56 -0.22
C ILE A 232 6.36 -8.64 0.94
N LEU A 233 5.18 -9.21 0.71
CA LEU A 233 4.20 -9.45 1.77
C LEU A 233 4.74 -10.41 2.84
N GLY A 234 5.43 -11.48 2.43
CA GLY A 234 6.08 -12.41 3.36
C GLY A 234 7.11 -11.72 4.25
N LEU A 235 7.95 -10.86 3.67
CA LEU A 235 8.90 -10.02 4.42
C LEU A 235 8.16 -9.04 5.35
N GLY A 236 7.09 -8.40 4.87
CA GLY A 236 6.26 -7.52 5.67
C GLY A 236 5.67 -8.22 6.89
N PHE A 237 5.10 -9.42 6.74
CA PHE A 237 4.57 -10.23 7.84
C PHE A 237 5.66 -10.70 8.82
N TRP A 238 6.85 -11.01 8.30
CA TRP A 238 8.01 -11.37 9.11
C TRP A 238 8.38 -10.23 10.08
N PHE A 239 8.47 -8.99 9.57
CA PHE A 239 8.81 -7.82 10.38
C PHE A 239 7.64 -7.28 11.24
N ALA A 240 6.40 -7.33 10.76
CA ALA A 240 5.23 -6.85 11.48
C ALA A 240 4.81 -7.75 12.66
N GLY A 241 5.28 -9.00 12.66
CA GLY A 241 4.85 -10.07 13.55
C GLY A 241 3.43 -10.56 13.24
N SER A 242 3.07 -11.71 13.82
CA SER A 242 1.73 -12.27 13.61
C SER A 242 0.65 -11.47 14.37
N PRO A 243 -0.61 -11.47 13.88
CA PRO A 243 -1.74 -10.89 14.62
C PRO A 243 -1.92 -11.48 16.03
N ILE A 244 -1.58 -12.76 16.20
CA ILE A 244 -1.62 -13.46 17.50
C ILE A 244 -0.59 -12.82 18.44
N ASN A 245 0.65 -12.61 18.00
CA ASN A 245 1.68 -11.97 18.81
C ASN A 245 1.30 -10.54 19.18
N ALA A 246 0.71 -9.79 18.25
CA ALA A 246 0.21 -8.44 18.52
C ALA A 246 -0.88 -8.43 19.61
N ARG A 247 -1.79 -9.40 19.58
CA ARG A 247 -2.82 -9.58 20.60
C ARG A 247 -2.22 -9.94 21.96
N LEU A 248 -1.28 -10.88 22.00
CA LEU A 248 -0.60 -11.28 23.26
C LEU A 248 0.18 -10.12 23.87
N LEU A 249 0.90 -9.34 23.06
CA LEU A 249 1.60 -8.13 23.52
C LEU A 249 0.62 -7.08 24.08
N ALA A 250 -0.54 -6.88 23.43
CA ALA A 250 -1.55 -5.95 23.92
C ALA A 250 -2.16 -6.41 25.26
N GLN A 251 -2.36 -7.71 25.44
CA GLN A 251 -2.81 -8.31 26.69
C GLN A 251 -1.77 -8.14 27.80
N ASP A 252 -0.50 -8.44 27.53
CA ASP A 252 0.59 -8.26 28.49
C ASP A 252 0.78 -6.78 28.86
N ALA A 253 0.67 -5.85 27.90
CA ALA A 253 0.68 -4.42 28.16
C ALA A 253 -0.50 -3.97 29.04
N GLN A 254 -1.67 -4.60 28.91
CA GLN A 254 -2.81 -4.34 29.79
C GLN A 254 -2.54 -4.87 31.21
N ARG A 255 -1.97 -6.06 31.35
CA ARG A 255 -1.57 -6.62 32.65
C ARG A 255 -0.61 -5.68 33.38
N VAL A 256 0.41 -5.16 32.69
CA VAL A 256 1.34 -4.17 33.27
C VAL A 256 0.60 -2.91 33.74
N ARG A 257 -0.34 -2.37 32.94
CA ARG A 257 -1.15 -1.20 33.34
C ARG A 257 -1.99 -1.48 34.58
N ASP A 258 -2.61 -2.66 34.65
CA ASP A 258 -3.42 -3.06 35.80
C ASP A 258 -2.54 -3.20 37.07
N LEU A 259 -1.39 -3.88 36.97
CA LEU A 259 -0.44 -4.03 38.09
C LEU A 259 0.10 -2.67 38.56
N SER A 260 0.45 -1.77 37.63
CA SER A 260 0.89 -0.40 37.95
C SER A 260 -0.22 0.43 38.61
N ASN A 261 -1.48 0.16 38.29
CA ASN A 261 -2.61 0.82 38.95
C ASN A 261 -2.79 0.26 40.37
N ILE A 262 -2.79 -1.07 40.53
CA ILE A 262 -2.86 -1.73 41.83
C ILE A 262 -1.76 -1.20 42.75
N ALA A 263 -0.52 -1.18 42.27
CA ALA A 263 0.64 -0.65 43.01
C ALA A 263 0.39 0.75 43.56
N ARG A 264 0.06 1.70 42.69
CA ARG A 264 -0.21 3.09 43.07
C ARG A 264 -1.36 3.23 44.07
N ARG A 265 -2.40 2.39 43.94
CA ARG A 265 -3.55 2.42 44.86
C ARG A 265 -3.20 1.85 46.24
N VAL A 266 -2.36 0.82 46.29
CA VAL A 266 -1.84 0.24 47.54
C VAL A 266 -0.91 1.22 48.24
N GLU A 267 0.01 1.85 47.50
CA GLU A 267 0.87 2.92 48.03
C GLU A 267 0.04 4.09 48.59
N GLN A 268 -1.00 4.50 47.87
CA GLN A 268 -1.92 5.55 48.33
C GLN A 268 -2.71 5.13 49.58
N TYR A 269 -3.08 3.85 49.70
CA TYR A 269 -3.70 3.31 50.91
C TYR A 269 -2.74 3.39 52.10
N TYR A 270 -1.48 2.97 51.91
CA TYR A 270 -0.43 3.05 52.90
C TYR A 270 -0.18 4.50 53.35
N ALA A 271 -0.09 5.43 52.41
CA ALA A 271 0.09 6.86 52.71
C ALA A 271 -1.06 7.43 53.56
N ASN A 272 -2.29 6.94 53.36
CA ASN A 272 -3.46 7.45 54.07
C ASN A 272 -3.66 6.81 55.46
N LYS A 273 -3.30 5.54 55.64
CA LYS A 273 -3.60 4.76 56.86
C LYS A 273 -2.37 4.34 57.67
N GLY A 274 -1.17 4.47 57.11
CA GLY A 274 0.09 4.06 57.74
C GLY A 274 0.31 2.54 57.78
N SER A 275 -0.53 1.74 57.12
CA SER A 275 -0.41 0.28 57.05
C SER A 275 -0.83 -0.26 55.68
N LEU A 276 -0.23 -1.37 55.25
CA LEU A 276 -0.57 -2.03 53.99
C LEU A 276 -1.93 -2.76 54.11
N PRO A 277 -2.74 -2.79 53.04
CA PRO A 277 -4.03 -3.47 53.05
C PRO A 277 -3.84 -4.99 53.10
N GLU A 278 -4.50 -5.68 54.03
CA GLU A 278 -4.46 -7.15 54.14
C GLU A 278 -4.94 -7.87 52.87
N SER A 279 -5.82 -7.23 52.12
CA SER A 279 -6.28 -7.70 50.81
C SER A 279 -6.67 -6.53 49.91
N LEU A 280 -6.69 -6.78 48.59
CA LEU A 280 -7.15 -5.79 47.60
C LEU A 280 -8.64 -5.40 47.77
N ALA A 281 -9.41 -6.16 48.56
CA ALA A 281 -10.79 -5.79 48.92
C ALA A 281 -10.84 -4.61 49.89
N ALA A 282 -9.85 -4.47 50.78
CA ALA A 282 -9.79 -3.36 51.73
C ALA A 282 -9.66 -1.97 51.04
N CYS A 283 -9.19 -1.96 49.79
CA CYS A 283 -9.06 -0.78 48.97
C CYS A 283 -10.39 -0.24 48.42
N GLU A 284 -11.50 -0.97 48.53
CA GLU A 284 -12.82 -0.56 48.00
C GLU A 284 -13.50 0.54 48.83
N ILE A 285 -13.11 0.71 50.09
CA ILE A 285 -13.79 1.57 51.07
C ILE A 285 -13.67 3.05 50.70
N SER A 286 -12.61 3.46 50.01
CA SER A 286 -12.36 4.86 49.66
C SER A 286 -12.23 5.03 48.14
N PRO A 287 -12.90 6.03 47.53
CA PRO A 287 -12.80 6.29 46.09
C PRO A 287 -11.35 6.47 45.59
N ASN A 288 -10.49 7.05 46.43
CA ASN A 288 -9.10 7.32 46.11
C ASN A 288 -8.22 6.05 46.06
N THR A 289 -8.60 4.99 46.77
CA THR A 289 -7.89 3.71 46.79
C THR A 289 -8.58 2.64 45.96
N HIS A 290 -9.74 2.95 45.36
CA HIS A 290 -10.54 1.96 44.64
C HIS A 290 -9.77 1.36 43.47
N ILE A 291 -9.78 0.02 43.40
CA ILE A 291 -9.15 -0.76 42.34
C ILE A 291 -10.26 -1.37 41.49
N GLU A 292 -10.47 -0.83 40.30
CA GLU A 292 -11.48 -1.33 39.36
C GLU A 292 -11.15 -2.74 38.85
N GLN A 293 -9.88 -3.00 38.54
CA GLN A 293 -9.44 -4.23 37.90
C GLN A 293 -8.52 -5.05 38.81
N LYS A 294 -9.09 -6.08 39.46
CA LYS A 294 -8.35 -6.98 40.39
C LYS A 294 -8.01 -8.35 39.80
N ALA A 295 -8.50 -8.63 38.60
CA ALA A 295 -8.27 -9.88 37.89
C ALA A 295 -7.93 -9.62 36.43
N ASP A 296 -7.20 -10.54 35.82
CA ASP A 296 -6.90 -10.50 34.39
C ASP A 296 -8.20 -10.65 33.57
N ARG A 297 -8.44 -9.72 32.63
CA ARG A 297 -9.64 -9.70 31.78
C ARG A 297 -9.78 -10.92 30.87
N VAL A 298 -8.66 -11.57 30.55
CA VAL A 298 -8.59 -12.71 29.63
C VAL A 298 -8.70 -14.01 30.39
N THR A 299 -7.83 -14.22 31.37
CA THR A 299 -7.78 -15.48 32.13
C THR A 299 -8.78 -15.53 33.27
N ARG A 300 -9.34 -14.38 33.67
CA ARG A 300 -10.21 -14.19 34.85
C ARG A 300 -9.55 -14.57 36.18
N GLN A 301 -8.24 -14.83 36.18
CA GLN A 301 -7.50 -15.12 37.40
C GLN A 301 -7.23 -13.81 38.15
N PRO A 302 -7.40 -13.79 39.48
CA PRO A 302 -7.06 -12.61 40.28
C PRO A 302 -5.55 -12.32 40.16
N TYR A 303 -5.20 -11.05 40.12
CA TYR A 303 -3.80 -10.64 40.21
C TYR A 303 -3.24 -11.05 41.56
N ARG A 304 -1.97 -11.48 41.57
CA ARG A 304 -1.32 -11.86 42.82
C ARG A 304 -1.00 -10.61 43.61
N TYR A 305 -1.36 -10.62 44.89
CA TYR A 305 -1.00 -9.60 45.85
C TYR A 305 -0.60 -10.29 47.16
N ARG A 306 0.55 -9.91 47.72
CA ARG A 306 1.02 -10.43 49.01
C ARG A 306 1.90 -9.40 49.71
N ILE A 307 1.67 -9.19 51.00
CA ILE A 307 2.53 -8.35 51.84
C ILE A 307 3.82 -9.12 52.13
N VAL A 308 4.97 -8.45 51.98
CA VAL A 308 6.29 -9.01 52.32
C VAL A 308 6.69 -8.60 53.73
N ASP A 309 6.58 -7.31 54.03
CA ASP A 309 6.86 -6.73 55.35
C ASP A 309 5.97 -5.50 55.59
N SER A 310 6.28 -4.66 56.59
CA SER A 310 5.48 -3.48 56.94
C SER A 310 5.41 -2.41 55.84
N THR A 311 6.35 -2.40 54.90
CA THR A 311 6.51 -1.36 53.88
C THR A 311 6.52 -1.89 52.45
N HIS A 312 6.81 -3.18 52.25
CA HIS A 312 6.94 -3.79 50.93
C HIS A 312 5.82 -4.79 50.63
N PHE A 313 5.40 -4.83 49.38
CA PHE A 313 4.41 -5.78 48.90
C PHE A 313 4.76 -6.30 47.50
N ILE A 314 4.18 -7.44 47.15
CA ILE A 314 4.35 -8.07 45.84
C ILE A 314 3.07 -7.92 45.04
N VAL A 315 3.23 -7.56 43.77
CA VAL A 315 2.19 -7.70 42.75
C VAL A 315 2.67 -8.59 41.61
N GLY A 316 1.79 -9.42 41.06
CA GLY A 316 2.18 -10.36 40.03
C GLY A 316 1.08 -10.78 39.08
N ALA A 317 1.50 -11.18 37.88
CA ALA A 317 0.64 -11.72 36.83
C ALA A 317 1.40 -12.79 36.02
N THR A 318 0.66 -13.55 35.22
CA THR A 318 1.23 -14.48 34.24
C THR A 318 1.25 -13.80 32.88
N PHE A 319 2.44 -13.62 32.30
CA PHE A 319 2.65 -13.00 31.00
C PHE A 319 2.78 -14.02 29.89
N SER A 320 2.33 -13.67 28.70
CA SER A 320 2.34 -14.59 27.55
C SER A 320 3.66 -14.53 26.78
N LEU A 321 4.25 -13.34 26.69
CA LEU A 321 5.50 -13.07 25.98
C LEU A 321 6.49 -12.32 26.88
N PRO A 322 7.81 -12.44 26.65
CA PRO A 322 8.78 -11.62 27.37
C PRO A 322 8.65 -10.14 26.99
N SER A 323 8.86 -9.25 27.95
CA SER A 323 8.97 -7.81 27.73
C SER A 323 10.07 -7.52 26.72
N GLY A 324 9.80 -6.59 25.81
CA GLY A 324 10.70 -6.32 24.70
C GLY A 324 10.61 -7.32 23.54
N SER A 325 9.75 -8.33 23.55
CA SER A 325 9.53 -9.19 22.35
C SER A 325 9.15 -8.39 21.10
N GLY A 326 8.38 -7.31 21.25
CA GLY A 326 8.10 -6.39 20.14
C GLY A 326 9.32 -5.60 19.63
N LYS A 327 10.34 -5.40 20.48
CA LYS A 327 11.66 -4.82 20.13
C LYS A 327 12.67 -5.87 19.65
N ALA A 328 12.53 -7.13 20.07
CA ALA A 328 13.40 -8.24 19.68
C ALA A 328 13.09 -8.77 18.28
N ILE A 329 11.79 -8.82 17.90
CA ILE A 329 11.37 -9.14 16.53
C ILE A 329 11.95 -8.13 15.53
N THR A 330 12.13 -6.87 15.94
CA THR A 330 12.67 -5.77 15.11
C THR A 330 14.20 -5.63 15.15
N ARG A 331 14.93 -6.41 15.95
CA ARG A 331 16.41 -6.34 16.06
C ARG A 331 17.16 -7.56 15.52
N SER A 332 16.50 -8.61 15.06
CA SER A 332 17.15 -9.90 14.74
C SER A 332 17.73 -10.03 13.32
N VAL A 333 18.53 -9.05 12.88
CA VAL A 333 19.60 -9.28 11.89
C VAL A 333 20.92 -8.79 12.49
N GLY A 334 21.36 -9.49 13.55
CA GLY A 334 22.58 -9.24 14.32
C GLY A 334 22.60 -10.14 15.56
N PRO A 335 23.78 -10.45 16.14
CA PRO A 335 23.87 -11.35 17.29
C PRO A 335 22.93 -10.84 18.39
N ILE A 336 22.14 -11.76 18.95
CA ILE A 336 21.16 -11.50 20.01
C ILE A 336 21.92 -10.91 21.20
N LYS A 337 22.04 -9.59 21.25
CA LYS A 337 22.44 -8.89 22.46
C LYS A 337 21.18 -8.90 23.32
N ALA A 338 21.19 -9.75 24.35
CA ALA A 338 20.20 -9.72 25.41
C ALA A 338 20.09 -8.26 25.88
N ILE A 339 18.91 -7.68 25.72
CA ILE A 339 18.61 -6.34 26.21
C ILE A 339 18.84 -6.40 27.72
N SER A 340 19.70 -5.53 28.26
CA SER A 340 19.97 -5.49 29.70
C SER A 340 18.66 -5.21 30.47
N PRO A 341 18.46 -5.80 31.66
CA PRO A 341 17.28 -5.55 32.49
C PRO A 341 17.04 -4.05 32.78
N GLU A 342 18.12 -3.24 32.76
CA GLU A 342 18.08 -1.79 32.98
C GLU A 342 17.37 -1.00 31.86
N GLU A 343 17.37 -1.47 30.60
CA GLU A 343 16.69 -0.76 29.48
C GLU A 343 15.16 -1.00 29.43
N GLN A 344 14.64 -1.96 30.21
CA GLN A 344 13.24 -2.40 30.12
C GLN A 344 12.32 -1.79 31.17
N GLY A 345 12.89 -1.00 32.09
CA GLY A 345 12.17 -0.38 33.21
C GLY A 345 11.74 -1.40 34.27
N PHE A 346 11.19 -0.90 35.38
CA PHE A 346 10.80 -1.71 36.55
C PHE A 346 9.87 -2.89 36.21
N TRP A 347 9.00 -2.74 35.20
CA TRP A 347 8.01 -3.75 34.79
C TRP A 347 8.54 -4.79 33.78
N ALA A 348 9.85 -4.94 33.64
CA ALA A 348 10.45 -5.97 32.78
C ALA A 348 10.09 -7.40 33.25
N HIS A 349 9.64 -8.26 32.34
CA HIS A 349 9.18 -9.61 32.63
C HIS A 349 9.56 -10.64 31.55
N GLY A 350 9.74 -11.91 31.94
CA GLY A 350 9.78 -13.03 31.01
C GLY A 350 8.37 -13.46 30.57
N ALA A 351 8.28 -14.50 29.74
CA ALA A 351 7.04 -15.26 29.61
C ALA A 351 6.81 -16.11 30.88
N GLY A 352 5.55 -16.30 31.27
CA GLY A 352 5.17 -17.03 32.47
C GLY A 352 4.85 -16.13 33.67
N ALA A 353 4.74 -16.75 34.84
CA ALA A 353 4.42 -16.05 36.09
C ALA A 353 5.58 -15.14 36.51
N LYS A 354 5.30 -13.86 36.73
CA LYS A 354 6.27 -12.89 37.22
C LYS A 354 5.66 -12.06 38.36
N GLU A 355 6.49 -11.84 39.37
CA GLU A 355 6.19 -11.06 40.56
C GLU A 355 7.17 -9.89 40.66
N PHE A 356 6.65 -8.75 41.11
CA PHE A 356 7.37 -7.48 41.29
C PHE A 356 7.23 -7.06 42.75
N ILE A 357 8.36 -6.75 43.39
CA ILE A 357 8.40 -6.25 44.77
C ILE A 357 8.41 -4.73 44.69
N ILE A 358 7.46 -4.10 45.39
CA ILE A 358 7.26 -2.65 45.46
C ILE A 358 7.51 -2.19 46.89
#